data_AF-A0A7X6CMB1-F1
#
_entry.id   AF-A0A7X6CMB1-F1
#
_cell.length_a   1.000
_cell.length_b   1.000
_cell.length_c   1.000
_cell.angle_alpha   90.00
_cell.angle_beta   90.00
_cell.angle_gamma   90.00
#
_symmetry.space_group_name_H-M   'P 1'
#
loop_
_entity.id
_entity.type
_entity.pdbx_description
1 polymer ?
#
loop_
_entity_poly.entity_id
_entity_poly.type
_entity_poly.pdbx_seq_one_letter_code
_entity_poly.pdbx_strand_id
1 'polypeptide(L)' 'GGKLLLHLRSPEDGCFVEVEPKNNSLILFDSKLWHEVLPVRVPSQQFIHSRFTVNGWFSNQVI' A
#
# COMPACT_ATOMS: atom_id res chain seq x y z
N GLY A 1 9.99 -4.39 -4.40
CA GLY A 1 9.96 -3.56 -3.18
C GLY A 1 8.74 -2.66 -3.22
N GLY A 2 8.41 -1.93 -2.14
CA GLY A 2 7.19 -1.12 -2.15
C GLY A 2 5.90 -1.88 -1.88
N LYS A 3 5.98 -3.05 -1.21
CA LYS A 3 4.79 -3.81 -0.85
C LYS A 3 3.95 -3.03 0.16
N LEU A 4 2.63 -3.15 0.05
CA LEU A 4 1.70 -2.68 1.07
C LEU A 4 1.50 -3.80 2.09
N LEU A 5 1.73 -3.52 3.36
CA LEU A 5 1.38 -4.40 4.47
C LEU A 5 0.07 -3.93 5.08
N LEU A 6 -0.90 -4.83 5.19
CA LEU A 6 -2.16 -4.60 5.91
C LEU A 6 -2.10 -5.43 7.20
N HIS A 7 -1.98 -4.78 8.35
CA HIS A 7 -1.92 -5.49 9.62
C HIS A 7 -3.34 -5.89 10.06
N LEU A 8 -3.52 -7.17 10.35
CA LEU A 8 -4.80 -7.73 10.79
C LEU A 8 -5.08 -7.40 12.26
N ARG A 9 -4.04 -7.01 13.00
CA ARG A 9 -4.04 -6.58 14.39
C ARG A 9 -3.08 -5.40 14.55
N SER A 10 -2.54 -5.17 15.75
CA SER A 10 -1.52 -4.14 15.92
C SER A 10 -0.23 -4.50 15.21
N PRO A 11 0.58 -3.51 14.79
CA PRO A 11 1.82 -3.76 14.04
C PRO A 11 2.82 -4.67 14.78
N GLU A 12 2.86 -4.61 16.12
CA GLU A 12 3.76 -5.43 16.94
C GLU A 12 3.45 -6.94 16.91
N ASP A 13 2.23 -7.35 16.55
CA ASP A 13 1.85 -8.77 16.47
C ASP A 13 2.48 -9.50 15.28
N GLY A 14 3.03 -8.77 14.30
CA GLY A 14 3.62 -9.34 13.08
C GLY A 14 2.61 -10.07 12.18
N CYS A 15 1.30 -9.92 12.42
CA CYS A 15 0.24 -10.57 11.66
C CYS A 15 -0.29 -9.62 10.58
N PHE A 16 0.14 -9.82 9.34
CA PHE A 16 -0.20 -8.95 8.20
C PHE A 16 -0.43 -9.72 6.90
N VAL A 17 -1.13 -9.08 5.98
CA VAL A 17 -1.26 -9.50 4.58
C VAL A 17 -0.35 -8.62 3.73
N GLU A 18 0.46 -9.26 2.87
CA GLU A 18 1.30 -8.55 1.90
C GLU A 18 0.57 -8.37 0.57
N VAL A 19 0.63 -7.16 0.02
CA VAL A 19 0.13 -6.86 -1.32
C VAL A 19 1.26 -6.32 -2.19
N GLU A 20 1.60 -7.07 -3.23
CA GLU A 20 2.56 -6.65 -4.25
C GLU A 20 1.95 -5.54 -5.12
N PRO A 21 2.68 -4.43 -5.38
CA PRO A 21 2.20 -3.40 -6.29
C PRO A 21 2.15 -3.94 -7.72
N LYS A 22 1.01 -3.76 -8.39
CA LYS A 22 0.83 -4.10 -9.80
C LYS A 22 0.32 -2.88 -10.56
N ASN A 23 0.78 -2.73 -11.81
CA ASN A 23 0.26 -1.68 -12.68
C ASN A 23 -1.23 -1.92 -12.93
N ASN A 24 -2.00 -0.82 -12.98
CA ASN A 24 -3.44 -0.86 -13.23
C ASN A 24 -4.23 -1.71 -12.22
N SER A 25 -3.81 -1.75 -10.96
CA SER A 25 -4.55 -2.39 -9.87
C SER A 25 -5.09 -1.37 -8.88
N LEU A 26 -6.31 -1.59 -8.38
CA LEU A 26 -6.93 -0.85 -7.29
C LEU A 26 -7.06 -1.76 -6.07
N ILE A 27 -6.59 -1.30 -4.92
CA ILE A 27 -6.72 -2.00 -3.64
C ILE A 27 -7.63 -1.17 -2.73
N LEU A 28 -8.67 -1.81 -2.20
CA LEU A 28 -9.62 -1.22 -1.26
C LEU A 28 -9.56 -2.00 0.05
N PHE A 29 -9.51 -1.29 1.18
CA PHE A 29 -9.50 -1.87 2.51
C PHE A 29 -10.15 -0.92 3.53
N ASP A 30 -10.57 -1.44 4.68
CA ASP A 30 -11.16 -0.63 5.74
C ASP A 30 -10.14 0.42 6.22
N SER A 31 -10.56 1.69 6.30
CA SER A 31 -9.69 2.81 6.66
C SER A 31 -9.12 2.71 8.09
N LYS A 32 -9.65 1.82 8.93
CA LYS A 32 -9.19 1.59 10.31
C LYS A 32 -8.01 0.62 10.40
N LEU A 33 -7.68 -0.09 9.32
CA LEU A 33 -6.55 -1.02 9.35
C LEU A 33 -5.23 -0.26 9.44
N TRP A 34 -4.37 -0.70 10.35
CA TRP A 34 -2.96 -0.33 10.35
C TRP A 34 -2.33 -0.83 9.06
N HIS A 35 -1.53 0.02 8.41
CA HIS A 35 -0.87 -0.34 7.17
C HIS A 35 0.40 0.48 6.95
N GLU A 36 1.36 -0.12 6.24
CA GLU A 36 2.60 0.54 5.84
C GLU A 36 3.02 0.16 4.43
N VAL A 37 3.79 1.03 3.78
CA VAL A 37 4.41 0.73 2.48
C VAL A 37 5.90 0.51 2.72
N LEU A 38 6.38 -0.70 2.43
CA LEU A 38 7.79 -1.03 2.59
C LEU A 38 8.67 -0.20 1.65
N PRO A 39 9.95 0.04 2.00
CA PRO A 39 10.85 0.81 1.14
C PRO A 39 10.93 0.27 -0.30
N VAL A 40 10.86 1.19 -1.26
CA VAL A 40 11.12 0.89 -2.66
C VAL A 40 12.62 0.86 -2.88
N ARG A 41 13.17 -0.31 -3.20
CA ARG A 41 14.57 -0.49 -3.60
C ARG A 41 14.59 -1.01 -5.02
N VAL A 42 15.20 -0.25 -5.92
CA VAL A 42 15.28 -0.59 -7.34
C VAL A 42 16.74 -0.53 -7.79
N PRO A 43 17.40 -1.68 -8.03
CA PRO A 43 18.83 -1.69 -8.37
C PRO A 43 19.19 -0.89 -9.63
N SER A 44 18.28 -0.82 -10.61
CA SER A 44 18.51 -0.13 -11.88
C SER A 44 18.49 1.39 -11.76
N GLN A 45 17.86 1.96 -10.73
CA GLN A 45 17.64 3.39 -10.53
C GLN A 45 17.00 4.14 -11.72
N GLN A 46 16.47 3.40 -12.70
CA GLN A 46 15.80 4.00 -13.85
C GLN A 46 14.37 4.40 -13.45
N PHE A 47 13.97 5.58 -13.90
CA PHE A 47 12.65 6.16 -13.64
C PHE A 47 11.48 5.25 -14.02
N ILE A 48 11.60 4.47 -15.10
CA ILE A 48 10.56 3.52 -15.55
C ILE A 48 10.24 2.43 -14.50
N HIS A 49 11.15 2.18 -13.56
CA HIS A 49 10.98 1.22 -12.50
C HIS A 49 10.53 1.87 -11.16
N SER A 50 10.25 3.18 -11.16
CA SER A 50 9.69 3.88 -10.00
C SER A 50 8.24 3.44 -9.74
N ARG A 51 7.85 3.44 -8.46
CA ARG A 51 6.49 3.08 -8.02
C ARG A 51 5.64 4.35 -7.90
N PHE A 52 4.70 4.53 -8.82
CA PHE A 52 3.71 5.60 -8.76
C PHE A 52 2.36 5.08 -8.28
N THR A 53 1.72 5.82 -7.39
CA THR A 53 0.39 5.46 -6.84
C THR A 53 -0.46 6.71 -6.66
N VAL A 54 -1.76 6.59 -6.89
CA VAL A 54 -2.76 7.56 -6.43
C VAL A 54 -3.47 6.92 -5.24
N ASN A 55 -3.47 7.60 -4.10
CA ASN A 55 -4.10 7.11 -2.87
C ASN A 55 -5.12 8.13 -2.36
N GLY A 56 -6.12 7.67 -1.63
CA GLY A 56 -7.14 8.52 -1.04
C GLY A 56 -8.20 7.71 -0.28
N TRP A 57 -9.20 8.43 0.23
CA TRP A 57 -10.32 7.86 0.97
C TRP A 57 -11.64 8.25 0.32
N PHE A 58 -12.58 7.31 0.28
CA PHE A 58 -13.97 7.63 0.03
C PHE A 58 -14.59 8.17 1.32
N SER A 59 -15.00 9.44 1.31
CA SER A 59 -15.77 10.01 2.41
C SER A 59 -17.25 9.93 2.10
N ASN A 60 -18.09 9.81 3.13
CA ASN A 60 -19.54 9.78 2.99
C ASN A 60 -20.15 11.18 2.73
N GLN A 61 -19.36 12.15 2.27
CA GLN A 61 -19.86 13.50 1.99
C GLN A 61 -20.69 13.49 0.72
N VAL A 62 -22.01 13.60 0.88
CA VAL A 62 -22.92 14.06 -0.16
C VAL A 62 -22.70 15.56 -0.28
N ILE A 63 -22.15 16.00 -1.42
CA ILE A 63 -21.98 17.41 -1.79
C ILE A 63 -23.35 18.00 -2.15
#